data_AF-A0A418N8L7-F1
#
_entry.id   AF-A0A418N8L7-F1
#
_cell.length_a   1.000
_cell.length_b   1.000
_cell.length_c   1.000
_cell.angle_alpha   90.00
_cell.angle_beta   90.00
_cell.angle_gamma   90.00
#
_symmetry.space_group_name_H-M   'P 1'
#
loop_
_entity.id
_entity.type
_entity.pdbx_description
1 polymer ?
#
loop_
_entity_poly.entity_id
_entity_poly.type
_entity_poly.pdbx_seq_one_letter_code
_entity_poly.pdbx_strand_id
1 'polypeptide(L)'
;MAALFLGCFLVIQNLSAQEWQTNLEKAQDLAQKNNNHIVLVFQGSDWCAPCIKLDREIWSTQEFQSLAKGHFVMLKADFPRKKQNKLPAVQEEHNKTLASKYNPNGYFPYVVVLDATGKVLGQAGYEKTTPKAYFNKLNSF
;
A
#
# COMPACT_ATOMS: atom_id res chain seq x y z
N MET A 1 38.48 39.51 -18.22
CA MET A 1 37.04 39.20 -18.20
C MET A 1 36.87 37.73 -17.88
N ALA A 2 36.61 37.39 -16.62
CA ALA A 2 36.30 36.03 -16.20
C ALA A 2 34.78 35.96 -15.97
N ALA A 3 34.07 35.24 -16.84
CA ALA A 3 32.65 34.97 -16.65
C ALA A 3 32.49 33.66 -15.88
N LEU A 4 32.16 33.77 -14.60
CA LEU A 4 31.73 32.66 -13.75
C LEU A 4 30.28 32.30 -14.13
N PHE A 5 30.10 31.25 -14.91
CA PHE A 5 28.78 30.64 -15.11
C PHE A 5 28.46 29.76 -13.90
N LEU A 6 27.62 30.29 -13.00
CA LEU A 6 27.04 29.54 -11.89
C LEU A 6 25.92 28.65 -12.45
N GLY A 7 26.26 27.42 -12.83
CA GLY A 7 25.30 26.41 -13.27
C GLY A 7 24.39 26.01 -12.10
N CYS A 8 23.13 26.45 -12.13
CA CYS A 8 22.11 26.05 -11.17
C CYS A 8 21.74 24.58 -11.42
N PHE A 9 22.26 23.68 -10.58
CA PHE A 9 21.92 22.26 -10.61
C PHE A 9 20.50 22.09 -10.03
N LEU A 10 19.50 22.09 -10.91
CA LEU A 10 18.13 21.73 -10.55
C LEU A 10 18.10 20.25 -10.17
N VAL A 11 18.18 19.98 -8.87
CA VAL A 11 17.89 18.65 -8.32
C VAL A 11 16.40 18.39 -8.57
N ILE A 12 16.10 17.59 -9.59
CA ILE A 12 14.75 17.05 -9.82
C ILE A 12 14.44 16.17 -8.63
N GLN A 13 13.73 16.70 -7.64
CA GLN A 13 13.20 15.89 -6.56
C GLN A 13 12.13 15.00 -7.16
N ASN A 14 12.40 13.70 -7.21
CA ASN A 14 11.41 12.69 -7.57
C ASN A 14 10.24 12.84 -6.59
N LEU A 15 9.10 13.35 -7.08
CA LEU A 15 7.81 13.17 -6.43
C LEU A 15 7.54 11.66 -6.44
N SER A 16 8.05 10.96 -5.43
CA SER A 16 7.81 9.54 -5.29
C SER A 16 6.38 9.36 -4.80
N ALA A 17 5.48 9.06 -5.73
CA ALA A 17 4.19 8.48 -5.38
C ALA A 17 4.44 7.22 -4.52
N GLN A 18 3.51 6.95 -3.60
CA GLN A 18 3.56 5.73 -2.79
C GLN A 18 3.66 4.50 -3.69
N GLU A 19 4.79 3.79 -3.60
CA GLU A 19 4.99 2.57 -4.38
C GLU A 19 4.17 1.44 -3.76
N TRP A 20 3.30 0.84 -4.58
CA TRP A 20 2.52 -0.33 -4.23
C TRP A 20 3.13 -1.57 -4.82
N GLN A 21 3.40 -2.56 -3.98
CA GLN A 21 3.77 -3.90 -4.41
C GLN A 21 2.53 -4.72 -4.71
N THR A 22 2.66 -5.72 -5.58
CA THR A 22 1.59 -6.70 -5.89
C THR A 22 2.08 -8.15 -5.73
N ASN A 23 3.30 -8.34 -5.25
CA ASN A 23 3.93 -9.63 -4.98
C ASN A 23 4.42 -9.62 -3.52
N LEU A 24 4.06 -10.67 -2.77
CA LEU A 24 4.39 -10.78 -1.35
C LEU A 24 5.87 -10.97 -1.10
N GLU A 25 6.56 -11.78 -1.89
CA GLU A 25 8.00 -12.06 -1.73
C GLU A 25 8.79 -10.77 -1.90
N LYS A 26 8.49 -9.98 -2.94
CA LYS A 26 9.08 -8.64 -3.12
C LYS A 26 8.77 -7.72 -1.95
N ALA A 27 7.54 -7.76 -1.42
CA ALA A 27 7.17 -6.95 -0.26
C ALA A 27 7.95 -7.37 1.00
N GLN A 28 8.15 -8.68 1.22
CA GLN A 28 8.94 -9.24 2.30
C GLN A 28 10.41 -8.89 2.17
N ASP A 29 10.99 -8.98 0.97
CA ASP A 29 12.38 -8.58 0.71
C ASP A 29 12.61 -7.09 1.03
N LEU A 30 11.68 -6.22 0.60
CA LEU A 30 11.74 -4.79 0.90
C LEU A 30 11.53 -4.51 2.39
N ALA A 31 10.63 -5.23 3.04
CA ALA A 31 10.34 -5.10 4.45
C ALA A 31 11.55 -5.52 5.30
N GLN A 32 12.22 -6.62 4.94
CA GLN A 32 13.44 -7.10 5.61
C GLN A 32 14.59 -6.10 5.44
N LYS A 33 14.81 -5.59 4.22
CA LYS A 33 15.89 -4.63 3.95
C LYS A 33 15.73 -3.31 4.70
N ASN A 34 14.50 -2.85 4.86
CA ASN A 34 14.20 -1.55 5.46
C ASN A 34 13.72 -1.62 6.91
N ASN A 35 13.60 -2.82 7.48
CA ASN A 35 12.99 -3.07 8.79
C ASN A 35 11.59 -2.46 8.93
N ASN A 36 10.75 -2.65 7.92
CA ASN A 36 9.40 -2.09 7.82
C ASN A 36 8.33 -3.17 7.99
N HIS A 37 7.13 -2.78 8.42
CA HIS A 37 5.95 -3.65 8.34
C HIS A 37 5.38 -3.67 6.92
N ILE A 38 4.68 -4.75 6.56
CA ILE A 38 3.92 -4.82 5.32
C ILE A 38 2.47 -4.49 5.63
N VAL A 39 1.89 -3.53 4.90
CA VAL A 39 0.46 -3.24 4.94
C VAL A 39 -0.18 -3.87 3.72
N LEU A 40 -0.78 -5.06 3.91
CA LEU A 40 -1.49 -5.81 2.87
C LEU A 40 -2.94 -5.36 2.82
N VAL A 41 -3.35 -4.78 1.70
CA VAL A 41 -4.69 -4.23 1.48
C VAL A 41 -5.46 -5.09 0.47
N PHE A 42 -6.52 -5.72 0.95
CA PHE A 42 -7.53 -6.38 0.14
C PHE A 42 -8.62 -5.37 -0.24
N GLN A 43 -8.82 -5.14 -1.55
CA GLN A 43 -9.81 -4.19 -2.04
C GLN A 43 -10.52 -4.67 -3.30
N GLY A 44 -11.70 -4.11 -3.56
CA GLY A 44 -12.38 -4.20 -4.86
C GLY A 44 -12.46 -2.81 -5.48
N SER A 45 -11.46 -2.43 -6.28
CA SER A 45 -11.25 -1.06 -6.74
C SER A 45 -12.39 -0.41 -7.53
N ASP A 46 -13.31 -1.20 -8.10
CA ASP A 46 -14.37 -0.69 -8.98
C ASP A 46 -15.82 -1.03 -8.53
N TRP A 47 -15.98 -1.72 -7.40
CA TRP A 47 -17.30 -2.12 -6.87
C TRP A 47 -17.43 -1.98 -5.35
N CYS A 48 -16.33 -1.93 -4.59
CA CYS A 48 -16.36 -1.79 -3.13
C CYS A 48 -16.32 -0.30 -2.75
N ALA A 49 -17.49 0.30 -2.52
CA ALA A 49 -17.59 1.72 -2.16
C ALA A 49 -16.76 2.11 -0.92
N PRO A 50 -16.72 1.32 0.18
CA PRO A 50 -15.85 1.64 1.32
C PRO A 50 -14.35 1.53 1.00
N CYS A 51 -13.95 0.63 0.09
CA CYS A 51 -12.56 0.53 -0.38
C CYS A 51 -12.15 1.80 -1.14
N ILE A 52 -13.01 2.27 -2.05
CA ILE A 52 -12.77 3.49 -2.83
C ILE A 52 -12.75 4.74 -1.93
N LYS A 53 -13.52 4.74 -0.83
CA LYS A 53 -13.42 5.79 0.19
C LYS A 53 -12.10 5.72 0.94
N LEU A 54 -11.71 4.53 1.43
CA LEU A 54 -10.44 4.35 2.14
C LEU A 54 -9.24 4.80 1.30
N ASP A 55 -9.23 4.47 0.00
CA ASP A 55 -8.18 4.92 -0.90
C ASP A 55 -8.10 6.44 -1.01
N ARG A 56 -9.23 7.09 -1.30
CA ARG A 56 -9.27 8.55 -1.48
C ARG A 56 -9.00 9.32 -0.19
N GLU A 57 -9.55 8.86 0.92
CA GLU A 57 -9.51 9.56 2.21
C GLU A 57 -8.22 9.29 2.99
N ILE A 58 -7.54 8.16 2.74
CA ILE A 58 -6.33 7.75 3.45
C ILE A 58 -5.17 7.53 2.48
N TRP A 59 -5.19 6.44 1.70
CA TRP A 59 -4.02 5.96 0.95
C TRP A 59 -3.44 6.95 -0.06
N SER A 60 -4.33 7.66 -0.77
CA SER A 60 -4.00 8.59 -1.84
C SER A 60 -3.69 9.99 -1.32
N THR A 61 -3.83 10.24 -0.01
CA THR A 61 -3.52 11.54 0.59
C THR A 61 -2.01 11.72 0.76
N GLN A 62 -1.52 12.93 0.50
CA GLN A 62 -0.10 13.25 0.70
C GLN A 62 0.33 13.08 2.17
N GLU A 63 -0.58 13.32 3.11
CA GLU A 63 -0.34 13.11 4.54
C GLU A 63 -0.02 11.65 4.86
N PHE A 64 -0.88 10.70 4.43
CA PHE A 64 -0.62 9.28 4.67
C PHE A 64 0.68 8.81 3.99
N GLN A 65 0.88 9.19 2.73
CA GLN A 65 2.09 8.79 1.98
C GLN A 65 3.37 9.30 2.65
N SER A 66 3.33 10.51 3.22
CA SER A 66 4.46 11.07 3.96
C SER A 66 4.72 10.32 5.26
N LEU A 67 3.66 9.94 5.99
CA LEU A 67 3.78 9.19 7.24
C LEU A 67 4.23 7.74 7.01
N ALA A 68 3.69 7.07 5.99
CA ALA A 68 3.98 5.67 5.67
C ALA A 68 5.40 5.47 5.12
N LYS A 69 6.01 6.53 4.55
CA LYS A 69 7.35 6.47 3.98
C LYS A 69 8.37 6.08 5.05
N GLY A 70 9.04 4.95 4.83
CA GLY A 70 10.04 4.43 5.77
C GLY A 70 9.45 3.70 6.98
N HIS A 71 8.14 3.47 7.01
CA HIS A 71 7.47 2.66 8.03
C HIS A 71 6.80 1.43 7.44
N PHE A 72 6.20 1.59 6.24
CA PHE A 72 5.41 0.55 5.60
C PHE A 72 5.89 0.21 4.20
N VAL A 73 5.84 -1.08 3.89
CA VAL A 73 5.79 -1.59 2.52
C VAL A 73 4.33 -1.83 2.18
N MET A 74 3.78 -1.04 1.26
CA MET A 74 2.38 -1.16 0.86
C MET A 74 2.23 -2.30 -0.16
N LEU A 75 1.38 -3.29 0.15
CA LEU A 75 1.08 -4.44 -0.70
C LEU A 75 -0.41 -4.46 -1.05
N LYS A 76 -0.74 -4.60 -2.33
CA LYS A 76 -2.11 -4.55 -2.84
C LYS A 76 -2.55 -5.90 -3.38
N ALA A 77 -3.68 -6.39 -2.87
CA ALA A 77 -4.45 -7.49 -3.44
C ALA A 77 -5.80 -6.94 -3.91
N ASP A 78 -5.90 -6.58 -5.20
CA ASP A 78 -7.11 -6.02 -5.80
C ASP A 78 -7.96 -7.08 -6.50
N PHE A 79 -9.28 -6.93 -6.42
CA PHE A 79 -10.28 -7.86 -6.95
C PHE A 79 -11.32 -7.11 -7.78
N PRO A 80 -10.94 -6.45 -8.88
CA PRO A 80 -11.87 -5.72 -9.74
C PRO A 80 -12.90 -6.66 -10.38
N ARG A 81 -14.11 -6.16 -10.62
CA ARG A 81 -15.19 -6.92 -11.27
C ARG A 81 -15.47 -6.48 -12.71
N LYS A 82 -15.13 -5.25 -13.07
CA LYS A 82 -15.37 -4.77 -14.44
C LYS A 82 -14.35 -5.38 -15.38
N LYS A 83 -14.82 -5.84 -16.55
CA LYS A 83 -13.96 -6.48 -17.57
C LYS A 83 -12.79 -5.60 -17.99
N GLN A 84 -12.98 -4.28 -18.02
CA GLN A 84 -11.95 -3.31 -18.42
C GLN A 84 -10.81 -3.22 -17.40
N ASN A 85 -11.06 -3.60 -16.13
CA ASN A 85 -10.10 -3.54 -15.04
C ASN A 85 -9.51 -4.93 -14.72
N LYS A 86 -9.79 -5.94 -15.55
CA LYS A 86 -9.37 -7.32 -15.28
C LYS A 86 -7.85 -7.41 -15.19
N LEU A 87 -7.36 -8.09 -14.16
CA LEU A 87 -5.94 -8.29 -13.94
C LEU A 87 -5.41 -9.40 -14.85
N PRO A 88 -4.09 -9.42 -15.14
CA PRO A 88 -3.45 -10.59 -15.72
C PRO A 88 -3.69 -11.84 -14.87
N ALA A 89 -3.87 -13.01 -15.49
CA ALA A 89 -4.22 -14.25 -14.79
C ALA A 89 -3.23 -14.62 -13.67
N VAL A 90 -1.94 -14.37 -13.89
CA VAL A 90 -0.89 -14.58 -12.89
C VAL A 90 -1.11 -13.72 -11.65
N GLN A 91 -1.47 -12.45 -11.83
CA GLN A 91 -1.75 -11.54 -10.72
C GLN A 91 -3.05 -11.90 -10.00
N GLU A 92 -4.08 -12.34 -10.73
CA GLU A 92 -5.31 -12.87 -10.12
C GLU A 92 -4.99 -14.07 -9.21
N GLU A 93 -4.11 -14.97 -9.65
CA GLU A 93 -3.72 -16.15 -8.87
C GLU A 93 -2.90 -15.80 -7.62
N HIS A 94 -1.97 -14.85 -7.74
CA HIS A 94 -1.27 -14.30 -6.58
C HIS A 94 -2.25 -13.68 -5.57
N ASN A 95 -3.21 -12.89 -6.05
CA ASN A 95 -4.21 -12.25 -5.19
C ASN A 95 -5.11 -13.29 -4.51
N LYS A 96 -5.54 -14.34 -5.23
CA LYS A 96 -6.30 -15.46 -4.65
C LYS A 96 -5.50 -16.19 -3.57
N THR A 97 -4.23 -16.47 -3.82
CA THR A 97 -3.34 -17.10 -2.83
C THR A 97 -3.23 -16.25 -1.56
N LEU A 98 -3.06 -14.93 -1.71
CA LEU A 98 -3.08 -14.00 -0.59
C LEU A 98 -4.42 -14.01 0.15
N ALA A 99 -5.54 -14.02 -0.55
CA ALA A 99 -6.87 -14.04 0.05
C ALA A 99 -7.12 -15.33 0.82
N SER A 100 -6.79 -16.49 0.25
CA SER A 100 -6.92 -17.77 0.94
C SER A 100 -6.13 -17.81 2.25
N LYS A 101 -4.95 -17.19 2.29
CA LYS A 101 -4.09 -17.17 3.47
C LYS A 101 -4.51 -16.13 4.52
N TYR A 102 -4.80 -14.91 4.09
CA TYR A 102 -4.98 -13.77 5.00
C TYR A 102 -6.42 -13.24 5.09
N ASN A 103 -7.27 -13.51 4.11
CA ASN A 103 -8.66 -13.03 4.06
C ASN A 103 -9.65 -14.15 3.64
N PRO A 104 -9.69 -15.30 4.34
CA PRO A 104 -10.51 -16.45 3.94
C PRO A 104 -12.02 -16.16 3.94
N ASN A 105 -12.45 -15.13 4.69
CA ASN A 105 -13.85 -14.70 4.76
C ASN A 105 -14.25 -13.71 3.66
N GLY A 106 -13.29 -13.24 2.84
CA GLY A 106 -13.56 -12.35 1.71
C GLY A 106 -14.07 -10.96 2.12
N TYR A 107 -13.52 -10.37 3.18
CA TYR A 107 -13.89 -9.02 3.62
C TYR A 107 -13.24 -7.93 2.76
N PHE A 108 -13.97 -6.85 2.48
CA PHE A 108 -13.51 -5.71 1.67
C PHE A 108 -14.06 -4.37 2.20
N PRO A 109 -13.23 -3.35 2.46
CA PRO A 109 -11.78 -3.41 2.52
C PRO A 109 -11.33 -4.21 3.75
N TYR A 110 -10.22 -4.92 3.60
CA TYR A 110 -9.58 -5.62 4.70
C TYR A 110 -8.08 -5.36 4.65
N VAL A 111 -7.54 -4.87 5.76
CA VAL A 111 -6.15 -4.44 5.87
C VAL A 111 -5.46 -5.32 6.91
N VAL A 112 -4.34 -5.91 6.55
CA VAL A 112 -3.54 -6.75 7.43
C VAL A 112 -2.16 -6.15 7.55
N VAL A 113 -1.70 -5.94 8.78
CA VAL A 113 -0.33 -5.54 9.07
C VAL A 113 0.47 -6.81 9.34
N LEU A 114 1.53 -7.00 8.58
CA LEU A 114 2.43 -8.15 8.68
C LEU A 114 3.83 -7.69 9.08
N ASP A 115 4.56 -8.55 9.78
CA ASP A 115 6.01 -8.41 9.87
C ASP A 115 6.70 -8.79 8.54
N ALA A 116 8.01 -8.60 8.48
CA ALA A 116 8.82 -8.87 7.29
C ALA A 116 8.88 -10.37 6.89
N THR A 117 8.44 -11.28 7.77
CA THR A 117 8.31 -12.74 7.51
C THR A 117 6.91 -13.12 7.05
N GLY A 118 5.97 -12.17 7.03
CA GLY A 118 4.58 -12.38 6.65
C GLY A 118 3.69 -12.91 7.78
N LYS A 119 4.15 -12.83 9.04
CA LYS A 119 3.31 -13.11 10.22
C LYS A 119 2.38 -11.93 10.48
N VAL A 120 1.13 -12.21 10.85
CA VAL A 120 0.14 -11.18 11.17
C VAL A 120 0.45 -10.52 12.52
N LEU A 121 0.51 -9.19 12.52
CA LEU A 121 0.64 -8.35 13.71
C LEU A 121 -0.71 -7.74 14.10
N GLY A 122 -1.52 -7.37 13.11
CA GLY A 122 -2.84 -6.79 13.35
C GLY A 122 -3.67 -6.65 12.09
N GLN A 123 -4.90 -6.19 12.26
CA GLN A 123 -5.87 -6.04 11.19
C GLN A 123 -6.72 -4.78 11.38
N ALA A 124 -7.16 -4.21 10.27
CA ALA A 124 -8.04 -3.04 10.22
C ALA A 124 -8.99 -3.14 9.01
N GLY A 125 -9.95 -2.23 8.95
CA GLY A 125 -10.90 -2.10 7.85
C GLY A 125 -11.18 -0.64 7.54
N TYR A 126 -12.31 -0.35 6.90
CA TYR A 126 -12.72 1.04 6.74
C TYR A 126 -13.10 1.65 8.09
N GLU A 127 -12.48 2.79 8.41
CA GLU A 127 -12.80 3.62 9.56
C GLU A 127 -12.93 5.06 9.12
N LYS A 128 -13.98 5.75 9.58
CA LYS A 128 -14.16 7.18 9.30
C LYS A 128 -13.23 7.97 10.21
N THR A 129 -11.99 8.14 9.77
CA THR A 129 -10.90 8.76 10.54
C THR A 129 -9.96 9.56 9.64
N THR A 130 -8.92 10.17 10.22
CA THR A 130 -7.91 10.95 9.49
C THR A 130 -6.73 10.07 9.04
N PRO A 131 -5.97 10.48 8.00
CA PRO A 131 -4.74 9.80 7.59
C PRO A 131 -3.78 9.52 8.75
N LYS A 132 -3.55 10.53 9.60
CA LYS A 132 -2.68 10.40 10.77
C LYS A 132 -3.18 9.40 11.81
N ALA A 133 -4.47 9.43 12.13
CA ALA A 133 -5.04 8.49 13.09
C ALA A 133 -5.01 7.06 12.56
N TYR A 134 -5.31 6.87 11.27
CA TYR A 134 -5.21 5.56 10.63
C TYR A 134 -3.76 5.04 10.60
N PHE A 135 -2.79 5.89 10.25
CA PHE A 135 -1.37 5.56 10.32
C PHE A 135 -0.96 5.12 11.73
N ASN A 136 -1.29 5.91 12.76
CA ASN A 136 -0.95 5.59 14.15
C ASN A 136 -1.51 4.23 14.57
N LYS A 137 -2.74 3.91 14.15
CA LYS A 137 -3.33 2.59 14.41
C LYS A 137 -2.52 1.47 13.77
N LEU A 138 -2.22 1.58 12.48
CA LEU A 138 -1.43 0.56 11.77
C LEU A 138 -0.02 0.40 12.38
N ASN A 139 0.59 1.51 12.81
CA ASN A 139 1.93 1.52 13.41
C ASN A 139 1.95 1.07 14.88
N SER A 140 0.78 0.86 15.50
CA SER A 140 0.67 0.38 16.89
C SER A 140 0.63 -1.15 17.02
N PHE A 141 0.48 -1.85 15.89
CA PHE A 141 0.63 -3.30 15.81
C PHE A 141 2.11 -3.68 15.75
#